data_AF-A0A8B8PV33-F1
#
_entry.id   AF-A0A8B8PV33-F1
#
_cell.length_a   1.000
_cell.length_b   1.000
_cell.length_c   1.000
_cell.angle_alpha   90.00
_cell.angle_beta   90.00
_cell.angle_gamma   90.00
#
_symmetry.space_group_name_H-M   'P 1'
#
loop_
_entity.id
_entity.type
_entity.pdbx_description
1 polymer ?
#
loop_
_entity_poly.entity_id
_entity_poly.type
_entity_poly.pdbx_seq_one_letter_code
_entity_poly.pdbx_strand_id
1 'polypeptide(L)'
;MVADDAGDLYSFGGFNVQVSADDGELSREPEWQKYKPLFQELWKFNWRTKRWRKLKTSGDVPDKLVSHCMCYWNGKIFMYGGTGMPYGESSSNKLTIYHIAKNYWEIVEPVSDPSRSPVEMYRHEIALFNNKLYLFGGSTSHAYYAFDEAASETVTDKVTFEVTIGDQNVGKIELGLFGKKAPRTVENFLAFAGEGVNGKKYEGSIFHRVIKDFMIQGGDVVNGDGTGSVSKFGSTFEDELPSHKHSVPGLLSMANRGPNTNGSQFFLTTVLTPWLDGKHVVFGKVLDPASMNVVREIEKTKVDRNSNKPFKTVKIVRSSVKNLAPSEQFTTDIGSQ
;
A
#
# COMPACT_ATOMS: atom_id res chain seq x y z
N MET A 1 18.66 -5.58 -17.71
CA MET A 1 19.43 -6.33 -18.72
C MET A 1 19.84 -5.39 -19.83
N VAL A 2 20.96 -5.65 -20.52
CA VAL A 2 21.42 -4.83 -21.64
C VAL A 2 22.26 -5.66 -22.62
N ALA A 3 22.25 -5.34 -23.90
CA ALA A 3 23.10 -5.98 -24.91
C ALA A 3 24.32 -5.09 -25.25
N ASP A 4 25.48 -5.70 -25.51
CA ASP A 4 26.63 -5.02 -26.11
C ASP A 4 26.59 -5.03 -27.65
N ASP A 5 27.55 -4.36 -28.30
CA ASP A 5 27.65 -4.28 -29.76
C ASP A 5 27.90 -5.65 -30.43
N ALA A 6 28.39 -6.64 -29.68
CA ALA A 6 28.60 -8.00 -30.17
C ALA A 6 27.33 -8.87 -30.05
N GLY A 7 26.23 -8.32 -29.52
CA GLY A 7 24.98 -9.01 -29.28
C GLY A 7 25.02 -9.94 -28.05
N ASP A 8 26.04 -9.82 -27.20
CA ASP A 8 26.04 -10.51 -25.92
C ASP A 8 25.11 -9.77 -24.94
N LEU A 9 24.22 -10.52 -24.27
CA LEU A 9 23.27 -9.97 -23.31
C LEU A 9 23.83 -10.09 -21.90
N TYR A 10 23.76 -9.01 -21.14
CA TYR A 10 24.20 -8.94 -19.75
C TYR A 10 22.99 -8.74 -18.83
N SER A 11 22.97 -9.48 -17.73
CA SER A 11 21.99 -9.35 -16.65
C SER A 11 22.72 -9.27 -15.32
N PHE A 12 22.47 -8.23 -14.54
CA PHE A 12 23.02 -8.07 -13.21
C PHE A 12 21.91 -8.13 -12.17
N GLY A 13 22.18 -8.83 -11.08
CA GLY A 13 21.28 -8.94 -9.94
C GLY A 13 19.91 -9.50 -10.29
N GLY A 14 18.93 -9.25 -9.42
CA GLY A 14 17.58 -9.78 -9.57
C GLY A 14 16.97 -10.24 -8.25
N PHE A 15 15.70 -10.62 -8.34
CA PHE A 15 14.89 -11.16 -7.25
C PHE A 15 14.45 -12.58 -7.62
N ASN A 16 14.59 -13.54 -6.70
CA ASN A 16 14.04 -14.88 -6.91
C ASN A 16 12.70 -15.04 -6.16
N VAL A 17 11.60 -15.05 -6.92
CA VAL A 17 10.21 -15.13 -6.40
C VAL A 17 9.86 -16.52 -5.83
N GLN A 18 10.61 -17.57 -6.17
CA GLN A 18 10.41 -18.90 -5.60
C GLN A 18 10.93 -19.04 -4.16
N VAL A 19 11.44 -17.95 -3.59
CA VAL A 19 11.97 -17.89 -2.23
C VAL A 19 11.34 -16.67 -1.55
N SER A 20 10.06 -16.80 -1.21
CA SER A 20 9.33 -15.79 -0.45
C SER A 20 9.90 -15.73 0.97
N ALA A 21 10.46 -14.58 1.36
CA ALA A 21 11.11 -14.36 2.65
C ALA A 21 10.20 -14.61 3.87
N ASP A 22 8.88 -14.64 3.68
CA ASP A 22 7.86 -14.75 4.72
C ASP A 22 7.10 -16.09 4.68
N ASP A 23 7.60 -17.09 3.95
CA ASP A 23 7.04 -18.44 4.07
C ASP A 23 7.51 -19.08 5.38
N GLY A 24 6.61 -19.08 6.37
CA GLY A 24 6.84 -19.60 7.71
C GLY A 24 7.19 -21.10 7.77
N GLU A 25 6.91 -21.87 6.71
CA GLU A 25 7.32 -23.27 6.61
C GLU A 25 8.74 -23.41 6.04
N LEU A 26 9.08 -22.65 4.99
CA LEU A 26 10.38 -22.76 4.31
C LEU A 26 11.56 -22.17 5.10
N SER A 27 11.30 -21.20 6.00
CA SER A 27 12.33 -20.55 6.83
C SER A 27 13.04 -21.47 7.84
N ARG A 28 12.50 -22.68 8.08
CA ARG A 28 13.04 -23.67 9.04
C ARG A 28 13.89 -24.77 8.37
N GLU A 29 13.93 -24.81 7.05
CA GLU A 29 14.70 -25.79 6.27
C GLU A 29 16.19 -25.40 6.22
N PRO A 30 17.16 -26.30 6.44
CA PRO A 30 18.59 -25.99 6.37
C PRO A 30 19.06 -25.45 5.02
N GLU A 31 18.32 -25.76 3.94
CA GLU A 31 18.59 -25.26 2.60
C GLU A 31 18.17 -23.78 2.39
N TRP A 32 17.35 -23.21 3.28
CA TRP A 32 16.88 -21.82 3.24
C TRP A 32 18.03 -20.80 3.24
N GLN A 33 19.06 -21.02 4.04
CA GLN A 33 20.28 -20.19 4.11
C GLN A 33 21.06 -20.17 2.78
N LYS A 34 20.81 -21.14 1.89
CA LYS A 34 21.51 -21.33 0.62
C LYS A 34 20.93 -20.49 -0.53
N TYR A 35 19.65 -20.08 -0.44
CA TYR A 35 18.96 -19.33 -1.49
C TYR A 35 18.59 -17.92 -1.01
N LYS A 36 19.46 -16.94 -1.28
CA LYS A 36 19.20 -15.54 -0.91
C LYS A 36 18.21 -14.89 -1.91
N PRO A 37 17.22 -14.12 -1.45
CA PRO A 37 16.16 -13.57 -2.32
C PRO A 37 16.70 -12.53 -3.33
N LEU A 38 17.74 -11.80 -2.94
CA LEU A 38 18.46 -10.85 -3.81
C LEU A 38 19.88 -11.35 -4.07
N PHE A 39 20.34 -11.18 -5.30
CA PHE A 39 21.68 -11.59 -5.73
C PHE A 39 22.40 -10.44 -6.46
N GLN A 40 23.74 -10.54 -6.51
CA GLN A 40 24.66 -9.56 -7.11
C GLN A 40 25.45 -10.18 -8.28
N GLU A 41 24.86 -11.18 -8.92
CA GLU A 41 25.53 -11.96 -9.95
C GLU A 41 25.43 -11.24 -11.29
N LEU A 42 26.56 -11.16 -12.01
CA LEU A 42 26.58 -10.74 -13.40
C LEU A 42 26.58 -11.97 -14.30
N TRP A 43 25.54 -12.09 -15.12
CA TRP A 43 25.37 -13.14 -16.10
C TRP A 43 25.53 -12.58 -17.51
N LYS A 44 26.21 -13.34 -18.37
CA LYS A 44 26.37 -13.06 -19.79
C LYS A 44 25.74 -14.19 -20.59
N PHE A 45 24.81 -13.88 -21.46
CA PHE A 45 24.31 -14.80 -22.48
C PHE A 45 24.98 -14.50 -23.80
N ASN A 46 25.62 -15.50 -24.37
CA ASN A 46 26.19 -15.39 -25.70
C ASN A 46 25.21 -15.92 -26.74
N TRP A 47 24.76 -15.03 -27.64
CA TRP A 47 23.72 -15.37 -28.61
C TRP A 47 24.15 -16.47 -29.59
N ARG A 48 25.43 -16.47 -29.98
CA ARG A 48 25.98 -17.45 -30.92
C ARG A 48 26.02 -18.86 -30.36
N THR A 49 26.43 -19.00 -29.10
CA THR A 49 26.53 -20.30 -28.42
C THR A 49 25.25 -20.69 -27.68
N LYS A 50 24.32 -19.74 -27.50
CA LYS A 50 23.08 -19.87 -26.73
C LYS A 50 23.33 -20.31 -25.28
N ARG A 51 24.41 -19.84 -24.66
CA ARG A 51 24.82 -20.23 -23.31
C ARG A 51 24.89 -19.03 -22.38
N TRP A 52 24.33 -19.22 -21.18
CA TRP A 52 24.57 -18.35 -20.04
C TRP A 52 25.89 -18.70 -19.36
N ARG A 53 26.62 -17.66 -18.95
CA ARG A 53 27.82 -17.78 -18.14
C ARG A 53 27.80 -16.73 -17.03
N LYS A 54 27.91 -17.17 -15.79
CA LYS A 54 28.17 -16.28 -14.66
C LYS A 54 29.59 -15.74 -14.77
N LEU A 55 29.73 -14.42 -14.73
CA LEU A 55 31.02 -13.74 -14.78
C LEU A 55 31.57 -13.59 -13.35
N LYS A 56 32.88 -13.80 -13.20
CA LYS A 56 33.59 -13.46 -11.97
C LYS A 56 34.09 -12.02 -12.11
N THR A 57 33.57 -11.15 -11.27
CA THR A 57 33.86 -9.71 -11.31
C THR A 57 34.67 -9.29 -10.08
N SER A 58 35.24 -8.08 -10.14
CA SER A 58 36.05 -7.47 -9.07
C SER A 58 35.74 -5.97 -8.95
N GLY A 59 36.31 -5.29 -7.96
CA GLY A 59 36.08 -3.87 -7.72
C GLY A 59 34.83 -3.59 -6.87
N ASP A 60 34.20 -2.44 -7.11
CA ASP A 60 33.06 -1.94 -6.35
C ASP A 60 31.75 -2.60 -6.82
N VAL A 61 31.63 -3.90 -6.56
CA VAL A 61 30.45 -4.67 -6.98
C VAL A 61 29.18 -4.05 -6.37
N PRO A 62 28.17 -3.70 -7.19
CA PRO A 62 26.97 -3.06 -6.70
C PRO A 62 26.21 -3.89 -5.66
N ASP A 63 25.52 -3.19 -4.77
CA ASP A 63 24.69 -3.77 -3.71
C ASP A 63 23.60 -4.70 -4.30
N LYS A 64 23.10 -5.63 -3.48
CA LYS A 64 22.03 -6.57 -3.86
C LYS A 64 20.70 -5.85 -3.97
N LEU A 65 20.47 -5.21 -5.12
CA LEU A 65 19.29 -4.41 -5.41
C LEU A 65 18.57 -4.92 -6.66
N VAL A 66 17.30 -4.54 -6.78
CA VAL A 66 16.39 -4.88 -7.86
C VAL A 66 15.71 -3.63 -8.41
N SER A 67 15.09 -3.75 -9.59
CA SER A 67 14.46 -2.61 -10.29
C SER A 67 15.42 -1.45 -10.55
N HIS A 68 16.71 -1.74 -10.67
CA HIS A 68 17.73 -0.86 -11.22
C HIS A 68 17.71 -0.92 -12.76
N CYS A 69 18.29 0.08 -13.43
CA CYS A 69 18.41 0.09 -14.88
C CYS A 69 19.85 0.10 -15.36
N MET A 70 20.06 -0.48 -16.54
CA MET A 70 21.37 -0.68 -17.15
C MET A 70 21.35 -0.21 -18.59
N CYS A 71 22.38 0.52 -19.02
CA CYS A 71 22.60 0.85 -20.43
C CYS A 71 24.06 0.57 -20.83
N TYR A 72 24.28 0.27 -22.11
CA TYR A 72 25.58 -0.07 -22.65
C TYR A 72 26.09 1.11 -23.47
N TRP A 73 27.38 1.41 -23.31
CA TRP A 73 28.07 2.34 -24.17
C TRP A 73 29.57 2.12 -24.15
N ASN A 74 30.15 1.97 -25.34
CA ASN A 74 31.61 1.95 -25.57
C ASN A 74 32.36 0.96 -24.66
N GLY A 75 31.95 -0.31 -24.68
CA GLY A 75 32.58 -1.39 -23.89
C GLY A 75 32.31 -1.32 -22.38
N LYS A 76 31.39 -0.46 -21.95
CA LYS A 76 31.00 -0.28 -20.55
C LYS A 76 29.50 -0.45 -20.38
N ILE A 77 29.11 -0.93 -19.22
CA ILE A 77 27.71 -0.96 -18.80
C ILE A 77 27.55 -0.02 -17.63
N PHE A 78 26.64 0.95 -17.79
CA PHE A 78 26.26 1.89 -16.75
C PHE A 78 25.04 1.33 -16.05
N MET A 79 25.01 1.41 -14.72
CA MET A 79 23.90 0.95 -13.91
C MET A 79 23.57 1.98 -12.84
N TYR A 80 22.28 2.28 -12.68
CA TYR A 80 21.82 3.31 -11.76
C TYR A 80 20.68 2.81 -10.87
N GLY A 81 20.75 3.23 -9.61
CA GLY A 81 19.70 3.09 -8.59
C GLY A 81 19.24 1.67 -8.31
N GLY A 82 17.95 1.53 -7.97
CA GLY A 82 17.36 0.27 -7.52
C GLY A 82 16.99 0.29 -6.04
N THR A 83 16.42 -0.81 -5.57
CA THR A 83 15.93 -0.96 -4.20
C THR A 83 16.19 -2.37 -3.67
N GLY A 84 16.38 -2.47 -2.36
CA GLY A 84 16.45 -3.72 -1.62
C GLY A 84 15.07 -4.22 -1.20
N MET A 85 15.08 -5.21 -0.31
CA MET A 85 13.89 -5.82 0.28
C MET A 85 13.82 -5.44 1.77
N PRO A 86 12.66 -5.00 2.28
CA PRO A 86 11.40 -4.72 1.56
C PRO A 86 11.54 -3.58 0.50
N TYR A 87 10.80 -3.68 -0.63
CA TYR A 87 10.84 -2.68 -1.71
C TYR A 87 10.55 -1.27 -1.16
N GLY A 88 11.36 -0.29 -1.54
CA GLY A 88 11.22 1.10 -1.13
C GLY A 88 11.98 1.47 0.14
N GLU A 89 12.29 0.50 1.03
CA GLU A 89 12.96 0.79 2.32
C GLU A 89 14.45 1.09 2.19
N SER A 90 15.13 0.43 1.23
CA SER A 90 16.56 0.61 0.99
C SER A 90 16.80 0.88 -0.49
N SER A 91 16.67 2.13 -0.90
CA SER A 91 16.90 2.53 -2.29
C SER A 91 18.32 3.04 -2.50
N SER A 92 18.72 3.17 -3.76
CA SER A 92 20.02 3.73 -4.12
C SER A 92 19.85 4.78 -5.21
N ASN A 93 20.74 5.78 -5.20
CA ASN A 93 20.99 6.70 -6.29
C ASN A 93 22.44 6.61 -6.80
N LYS A 94 23.15 5.52 -6.48
CA LYS A 94 24.53 5.32 -6.92
C LYS A 94 24.58 5.02 -8.42
N LEU A 95 25.51 5.66 -9.12
CA LEU A 95 25.91 5.30 -10.47
C LEU A 95 27.10 4.34 -10.41
N THR A 96 26.98 3.19 -11.06
CA THR A 96 28.04 2.19 -11.16
C THR A 96 28.36 1.88 -12.60
N ILE A 97 29.63 1.62 -12.89
CA ILE A 97 30.12 1.29 -14.23
C ILE A 97 30.80 -0.06 -14.18
N TYR A 98 30.35 -0.98 -15.02
CA TYR A 98 31.05 -2.22 -15.32
C TYR A 98 31.92 -2.07 -16.57
N HIS A 99 33.21 -2.27 -16.40
CA HIS A 99 34.19 -2.29 -17.48
C HIS A 99 34.33 -3.73 -18.00
N ILE A 100 33.68 -4.02 -19.14
CA ILE A 100 33.59 -5.39 -19.69
C ILE A 100 34.98 -6.00 -19.91
N ALA A 101 35.91 -5.22 -20.48
CA ALA A 101 37.26 -5.70 -20.80
C ALA A 101 38.06 -6.14 -19.55
N LYS A 102 37.77 -5.55 -18.39
CA LYS A 102 38.50 -5.80 -17.13
C LYS A 102 37.76 -6.73 -16.17
N ASN A 103 36.48 -7.02 -16.45
CA ASN A 103 35.55 -7.62 -15.47
C ASN A 103 35.57 -6.88 -14.12
N TYR A 104 35.52 -5.55 -14.17
CA TYR A 104 35.73 -4.66 -13.02
C TYR A 104 34.56 -3.68 -12.87
N TRP A 105 34.07 -3.50 -11.64
CA TRP A 105 33.06 -2.51 -11.28
C TRP A 105 33.69 -1.29 -10.60
N GLU A 106 33.16 -0.12 -10.93
CA GLU A 106 33.57 1.17 -10.39
C GLU A 106 32.31 1.94 -9.95
N ILE A 107 32.28 2.43 -8.70
CA ILE A 107 31.28 3.42 -8.29
C ILE A 107 31.74 4.79 -8.77
N VAL A 108 30.83 5.53 -9.42
CA VAL A 108 31.10 6.90 -9.87
C VAL A 108 30.46 7.86 -8.89
N GLU A 109 31.31 8.57 -8.15
CA GLU A 109 30.89 9.67 -7.29
C GLU A 109 30.67 10.94 -8.14
N PRO A 110 29.45 11.50 -8.18
CA PRO A 110 29.20 12.72 -8.93
C PRO A 110 29.96 13.91 -8.34
N VAL A 111 30.54 14.75 -9.20
CA VAL A 111 31.28 15.96 -8.80
C VAL A 111 30.34 17.08 -8.29
N SER A 112 29.03 16.91 -8.43
CA SER A 112 28.03 17.92 -8.09
C SER A 112 27.71 17.97 -6.60
N ASP A 113 27.20 19.13 -6.17
CA ASP A 113 26.52 19.33 -4.89
C ASP A 113 25.49 18.20 -4.65
N PRO A 114 25.57 17.47 -3.51
CA PRO A 114 24.64 16.39 -3.17
C PRO A 114 23.17 16.78 -3.21
N SER A 115 22.84 18.08 -3.01
CA SER A 115 21.46 18.59 -3.12
C SER A 115 20.91 18.62 -4.54
N ARG A 116 21.76 18.41 -5.55
CA ARG A 116 21.40 18.39 -6.98
C ARG A 116 21.43 16.98 -7.59
N SER A 117 21.82 15.97 -6.82
CA SER A 117 21.75 14.58 -7.26
C SER A 117 20.29 14.10 -7.24
N PRO A 118 19.90 13.22 -8.17
CA PRO A 118 18.58 12.61 -8.08
C PRO A 118 18.45 11.82 -6.76
N VAL A 119 17.25 11.83 -6.21
CA VAL A 119 16.93 11.07 -5.00
C VAL A 119 17.06 9.56 -5.26
N GLU A 120 17.21 8.79 -4.19
CA GLU A 120 17.20 7.32 -4.26
C GLU A 120 15.89 6.84 -4.87
N MET A 121 15.98 5.99 -5.89
CA MET A 121 14.81 5.62 -6.68
C MET A 121 15.01 4.32 -7.46
N TYR A 122 13.89 3.72 -7.85
CA TYR A 122 13.83 2.46 -8.57
C TYR A 122 12.69 2.48 -9.60
N ARG A 123 12.65 1.52 -10.53
CA ARG A 123 11.70 1.47 -11.67
C ARG A 123 11.76 2.72 -12.57
N HIS A 124 12.93 3.33 -12.65
CA HIS A 124 13.23 4.42 -13.59
C HIS A 124 13.78 3.83 -14.89
N GLU A 125 14.00 4.66 -15.91
CA GLU A 125 14.73 4.30 -17.12
C GLU A 125 15.97 5.21 -17.25
N ILE A 126 17.07 4.66 -17.77
CA ILE A 126 18.26 5.46 -18.10
C ILE A 126 18.55 5.41 -19.59
N ALA A 127 18.86 6.55 -20.19
CA ALA A 127 19.31 6.64 -21.57
C ALA A 127 20.63 7.39 -21.63
N LEU A 128 21.56 6.91 -22.45
CA LEU A 128 22.79 7.62 -22.74
C LEU A 128 22.71 8.26 -24.12
N PHE A 129 22.94 9.56 -24.19
CA PHE A 129 22.95 10.31 -25.45
C PHE A 129 23.98 11.44 -25.39
N ASN A 130 24.84 11.57 -26.40
CA ASN A 130 25.87 12.61 -26.49
C ASN A 130 26.70 12.78 -25.19
N ASN A 131 27.23 11.68 -24.65
CA ASN A 131 28.02 11.62 -23.41
C ASN A 131 27.28 12.11 -22.15
N LYS A 132 25.95 12.15 -22.18
CA LYS A 132 25.10 12.49 -21.04
C LYS A 132 24.19 11.33 -20.71
N LEU A 133 24.09 11.02 -19.42
CA LEU A 133 23.14 10.05 -18.90
C LEU A 133 21.88 10.80 -18.48
N TYR A 134 20.75 10.41 -19.05
CA TYR A 134 19.43 10.93 -18.75
C TYR A 134 18.66 9.89 -17.94
N LEU A 135 17.91 10.37 -16.96
CA LEU A 135 17.10 9.57 -16.05
C LEU A 135 15.63 9.96 -16.25
N PHE A 136 14.76 8.97 -16.45
CA PHE A 136 13.34 9.18 -16.69
C PHE A 136 12.47 8.37 -15.74
N GLY A 137 11.40 9.00 -15.23
CA GLY A 137 10.41 8.34 -14.38
C GLY A 137 11.00 7.82 -13.07
N GLY A 138 10.44 6.73 -12.56
CA GLY A 138 10.82 6.08 -11.31
C GLY A 138 9.92 6.39 -10.12
N SER A 139 10.07 5.60 -9.06
CA SER A 139 9.33 5.73 -7.80
C SER A 139 10.29 5.86 -6.62
N THR A 140 9.82 6.57 -5.60
CA THR A 140 10.44 6.71 -4.28
C THR A 140 9.51 6.20 -3.17
N SER A 141 8.29 5.74 -3.50
CA SER A 141 7.26 5.40 -2.52
C SER A 141 7.29 3.93 -2.12
N HIS A 142 7.13 3.65 -0.82
CA HIS A 142 7.15 2.30 -0.26
C HIS A 142 5.87 1.48 -0.56
N ALA A 143 4.87 2.08 -1.21
CA ALA A 143 3.50 1.57 -1.26
C ALA A 143 3.19 0.67 -2.47
N TYR A 144 4.10 -0.24 -2.86
CA TYR A 144 4.03 -0.89 -4.18
C TYR A 144 4.05 -2.44 -4.23
N TYR A 145 3.83 -3.14 -3.12
CA TYR A 145 3.49 -4.57 -3.17
C TYR A 145 2.00 -4.77 -3.37
N ALA A 146 1.55 -4.65 -4.62
CA ALA A 146 0.22 -5.02 -5.07
C ALA A 146 0.25 -5.12 -6.60
N PHE A 147 0.88 -6.17 -7.13
CA PHE A 147 0.65 -6.62 -8.51
C PHE A 147 -0.39 -7.75 -8.53
N ASP A 148 -1.43 -7.65 -7.71
CA ASP A 148 -2.73 -8.17 -8.13
C ASP A 148 -3.34 -7.11 -9.05
N GLU A 149 -4.21 -7.50 -9.99
CA GLU A 149 -4.98 -6.54 -10.81
C GLU A 149 -5.49 -5.41 -9.92
N ALA A 150 -5.22 -4.16 -10.32
CA ALA A 150 -5.75 -2.99 -9.63
C ALA A 150 -7.27 -3.15 -9.56
N ALA A 151 -7.74 -3.48 -8.37
CA ALA A 151 -9.11 -3.75 -8.09
C ALA A 151 -9.84 -2.43 -8.05
N SER A 152 -10.99 -2.39 -8.69
CA SER A 152 -11.80 -1.18 -8.75
C SER A 152 -13.23 -1.55 -8.39
N GLU A 153 -13.93 -0.65 -7.71
CA GLU A 153 -15.29 -0.91 -7.24
C GLU A 153 -16.21 0.27 -7.54
N THR A 154 -17.47 -0.05 -7.85
CA THR A 154 -18.48 0.97 -8.14
C THR A 154 -19.00 1.58 -6.84
N VAL A 155 -18.85 2.90 -6.72
CA VAL A 155 -19.49 3.69 -5.67
C VAL A 155 -20.94 3.92 -6.03
N THR A 156 -21.86 3.39 -5.23
CA THR A 156 -23.31 3.53 -5.41
C THR A 156 -23.91 4.62 -4.52
N ASP A 157 -23.29 4.87 -3.38
CA ASP A 157 -23.80 5.79 -2.37
C ASP A 157 -22.64 6.54 -1.73
N LYS A 158 -22.92 7.74 -1.21
CA LYS A 158 -21.96 8.53 -0.44
C LYS A 158 -22.47 8.81 0.95
N VAL A 159 -21.55 8.84 1.90
CA VAL A 159 -21.78 9.31 3.26
C VAL A 159 -20.74 10.36 3.60
N THR A 160 -21.19 11.47 4.18
CA THR A 160 -20.30 12.52 4.68
C THR A 160 -20.39 12.56 6.20
N PHE A 161 -19.25 12.50 6.87
CA PHE A 161 -19.14 12.77 8.31
C PHE A 161 -18.43 14.09 8.55
N GLU A 162 -19.06 15.01 9.28
CA GLU A 162 -18.36 16.17 9.85
C GLU A 162 -17.86 15.80 11.24
N VAL A 163 -16.57 16.02 11.50
CA VAL A 163 -15.89 15.50 12.69
C VAL A 163 -15.28 16.61 13.54
N THR A 164 -15.37 16.46 14.86
CA THR A 164 -14.64 17.29 15.82
C THR A 164 -13.67 16.45 16.66
N ILE A 165 -12.61 17.09 17.14
CA ILE A 165 -11.69 16.57 18.17
C ILE A 165 -11.76 17.51 19.37
N GLY A 166 -12.47 17.09 20.42
CA GLY A 166 -12.97 18.03 21.44
C GLY A 166 -13.92 19.03 20.79
N ASP A 167 -13.66 20.32 21.01
CA ASP A 167 -14.46 21.42 20.45
C ASP A 167 -13.98 21.91 19.07
N GLN A 168 -12.87 21.37 18.56
CA GLN A 168 -12.30 21.79 17.28
C GLN A 168 -12.91 20.97 16.13
N ASN A 169 -13.49 21.66 15.14
CA ASN A 169 -13.87 21.04 13.87
C ASN A 169 -12.62 20.75 13.04
N VAL A 170 -12.46 19.48 12.62
CA VAL A 170 -11.31 19.01 11.84
C VAL A 170 -11.65 18.72 10.39
N GLY A 171 -12.88 18.98 9.97
CA GLY A 171 -13.33 18.87 8.59
C GLY A 171 -14.31 17.73 8.35
N LYS A 172 -14.37 17.30 7.09
CA LYS A 172 -15.31 16.31 6.59
C LYS A 172 -14.59 15.06 6.09
N ILE A 173 -15.23 13.91 6.26
CA ILE A 173 -14.80 12.63 5.66
C ILE A 173 -15.87 12.22 4.66
N GLU A 174 -15.55 12.29 3.38
CA GLU A 174 -16.38 11.79 2.29
C GLU A 174 -16.09 10.29 2.06
N LEU A 175 -17.11 9.46 2.23
CA LEU A 175 -17.07 8.01 2.07
C LEU A 175 -17.88 7.60 0.84
N GLY A 176 -17.31 6.74 0.01
CA GLY A 176 -18.01 6.04 -1.06
C GLY A 176 -18.31 4.62 -0.63
N LEU A 177 -19.53 4.15 -0.89
CA LEU A 177 -20.00 2.83 -0.49
C LEU A 177 -20.20 1.91 -1.70
N PHE A 178 -19.90 0.63 -1.51
CA PHE A 178 -19.88 -0.39 -2.54
C PHE A 178 -21.18 -1.21 -2.55
N GLY A 179 -22.32 -0.56 -2.78
CA GLY A 179 -23.65 -1.18 -2.62
C GLY A 179 -23.94 -2.34 -3.58
N LYS A 180 -23.19 -2.46 -4.69
CA LYS A 180 -23.27 -3.65 -5.56
C LYS A 180 -22.52 -4.85 -4.97
N LYS A 181 -21.43 -4.60 -4.24
CA LYS A 181 -20.54 -5.63 -3.69
C LYS A 181 -21.00 -6.14 -2.33
N ALA A 182 -21.44 -5.24 -1.46
CA ALA A 182 -21.86 -5.55 -0.10
C ALA A 182 -23.22 -4.88 0.20
N PRO A 183 -24.30 -5.26 -0.53
CA PRO A 183 -25.59 -4.58 -0.46
C PRO A 183 -26.19 -4.53 0.95
N ARG A 184 -26.14 -5.63 1.72
CA ARG A 184 -26.73 -5.65 3.07
C ARG A 184 -25.90 -4.82 4.05
N THR A 185 -24.58 -4.87 3.92
CA THR A 185 -23.64 -4.10 4.74
C THR A 185 -23.81 -2.61 4.49
N VAL A 186 -23.90 -2.20 3.23
CA VAL A 186 -24.14 -0.81 2.83
C VAL A 186 -25.51 -0.33 3.28
N GLU A 187 -26.57 -1.12 3.10
CA GLU A 187 -27.92 -0.78 3.58
C GLU A 187 -27.93 -0.53 5.10
N ASN A 188 -27.28 -1.39 5.87
CA ASN A 188 -27.14 -1.25 7.31
C ASN A 188 -26.39 0.05 7.67
N PHE A 189 -25.25 0.31 7.02
CA PHE A 189 -24.46 1.50 7.29
C PHE A 189 -25.22 2.79 6.95
N LEU A 190 -25.92 2.83 5.81
CA LEU A 190 -26.74 3.96 5.38
C LEU A 190 -27.88 4.25 6.37
N ALA A 191 -28.47 3.22 6.97
CA ALA A 191 -29.54 3.39 7.95
C ALA A 191 -29.05 4.13 9.20
N PHE A 192 -27.88 3.78 9.74
CA PHE A 192 -27.28 4.49 10.87
C PHE A 192 -26.68 5.85 10.50
N ALA A 193 -26.21 6.02 9.26
CA ALA A 193 -25.71 7.30 8.76
C ALA A 193 -26.82 8.33 8.46
N GLY A 194 -28.01 7.86 8.11
CA GLY A 194 -29.18 8.68 7.76
C GLY A 194 -30.18 8.82 8.91
N GLU A 195 -31.34 8.19 8.75
CA GLU A 195 -32.51 8.34 9.65
C GLU A 195 -32.28 7.74 11.05
N GLY A 196 -31.37 6.79 11.17
CA GLY A 196 -31.14 6.02 12.38
C GLY A 196 -32.07 4.82 12.52
N VAL A 197 -31.69 3.88 13.38
CA VAL A 197 -32.48 2.69 13.71
C VAL A 197 -32.87 2.77 15.18
N ASN A 198 -34.18 2.85 15.46
CA ASN A 198 -34.70 2.97 16.83
C ASN A 198 -34.05 4.13 17.61
N GLY A 199 -33.92 5.29 16.96
CA GLY A 199 -33.30 6.50 17.53
C GLY A 199 -31.77 6.47 17.63
N LYS A 200 -31.12 5.37 17.20
CA LYS A 200 -29.66 5.25 17.20
C LYS A 200 -29.10 5.57 15.83
N LYS A 201 -28.13 6.49 15.75
CA LYS A 201 -27.48 6.94 14.51
C LYS A 201 -26.02 7.29 14.75
N TYR A 202 -25.23 7.41 13.68
CA TYR A 202 -23.81 7.78 13.76
C TYR A 202 -23.61 9.25 14.13
N GLU A 203 -24.53 10.14 13.76
CA GLU A 203 -24.50 11.52 14.21
C GLU A 203 -24.64 11.58 15.75
N GLY A 204 -23.62 12.16 16.40
CA GLY A 204 -23.47 12.19 17.86
C GLY A 204 -22.59 11.07 18.43
N SER A 205 -22.32 10.01 17.66
CA SER A 205 -21.43 8.91 18.05
C SER A 205 -19.94 9.30 17.94
N ILE A 206 -19.07 8.45 18.47
CA ILE A 206 -17.64 8.75 18.60
C ILE A 206 -16.75 7.67 17.96
N PHE A 207 -15.53 8.06 17.59
CA PHE A 207 -14.44 7.11 17.37
C PHE A 207 -13.85 6.72 18.72
N HIS A 208 -14.32 5.61 19.27
CA HIS A 208 -13.99 5.16 20.62
C HIS A 208 -12.63 4.46 20.73
N ARG A 209 -12.04 4.06 19.58
CA ARG A 209 -10.74 3.38 19.53
C ARG A 209 -9.94 3.88 18.33
N VAL A 210 -8.74 4.38 18.59
CA VAL A 210 -7.81 4.90 17.57
C VAL A 210 -6.44 4.27 17.78
N ILE A 211 -5.91 3.61 16.75
CA ILE A 211 -4.59 2.99 16.80
C ILE A 211 -3.78 3.51 15.62
N LYS A 212 -2.73 4.26 15.94
CA LYS A 212 -1.79 4.80 14.96
C LYS A 212 -1.14 3.67 14.17
N ASP A 213 -0.96 3.89 12.87
CA ASP A 213 -0.39 2.93 11.92
C ASP A 213 -1.23 1.64 11.85
N PHE A 214 -2.54 1.76 12.07
CA PHE A 214 -3.49 0.66 11.96
C PHE A 214 -4.86 1.14 11.45
N MET A 215 -5.71 1.72 12.32
CA MET A 215 -7.08 2.10 11.98
C MET A 215 -7.73 3.05 13.00
N ILE A 216 -8.82 3.69 12.59
CA ILE A 216 -9.74 4.41 13.48
C ILE A 216 -11.10 3.71 13.50
N GLN A 217 -11.63 3.40 14.68
CA GLN A 217 -12.85 2.62 14.86
C GLN A 217 -13.93 3.43 15.60
N GLY A 218 -15.14 3.36 15.06
CA GLY A 218 -16.31 4.07 15.55
C GLY A 218 -17.59 3.27 15.35
N GLY A 219 -18.75 3.94 15.41
CA GLY A 219 -20.04 3.33 15.11
C GLY A 219 -20.68 2.52 16.25
N ASP A 220 -20.17 2.60 17.48
CA ASP A 220 -20.93 2.14 18.64
C ASP A 220 -22.00 3.19 18.97
N VAL A 221 -23.20 2.98 18.42
CA VAL A 221 -24.36 3.85 18.58
C VAL A 221 -25.21 3.52 19.81
N VAL A 222 -24.78 2.55 20.63
CA VAL A 222 -25.52 2.08 21.81
C VAL A 222 -24.87 2.58 23.08
N ASN A 223 -23.58 2.26 23.28
CA ASN A 223 -22.84 2.56 24.50
C ASN A 223 -21.74 3.60 24.26
N GLY A 224 -21.24 3.72 23.02
CA GLY A 224 -20.17 4.65 22.66
C GLY A 224 -18.79 4.29 23.22
N ASP A 225 -18.60 3.07 23.70
CA ASP A 225 -17.34 2.61 24.31
C ASP A 225 -16.74 1.37 23.64
N GLY A 226 -17.41 0.84 22.61
CA GLY A 226 -16.99 -0.34 21.85
C GLY A 226 -17.68 -1.63 22.30
N THR A 227 -18.43 -1.62 23.39
CA THR A 227 -19.18 -2.80 23.87
C THR A 227 -20.52 -2.96 23.14
N GLY A 228 -21.09 -1.86 22.66
CA GLY A 228 -22.39 -1.82 22.00
C GLY A 228 -22.32 -2.03 20.49
N SER A 229 -23.22 -2.85 19.95
CA SER A 229 -23.38 -3.01 18.50
C SER A 229 -24.76 -3.55 18.21
N VAL A 230 -25.45 -2.96 17.23
CA VAL A 230 -26.77 -3.38 16.73
C VAL A 230 -26.79 -3.25 15.21
N SER A 231 -27.68 -3.97 14.53
CA SER A 231 -27.88 -3.82 13.09
C SER A 231 -29.29 -3.32 12.78
N LYS A 232 -29.51 -2.84 11.55
CA LYS A 232 -30.87 -2.60 11.04
C LYS A 232 -31.71 -3.88 11.02
N PHE A 233 -31.05 -5.03 10.90
CA PHE A 233 -31.67 -6.35 10.76
C PHE A 233 -31.89 -7.06 12.11
N GLY A 234 -31.52 -6.45 13.24
CA GLY A 234 -31.64 -7.05 14.57
C GLY A 234 -30.39 -6.83 15.41
N SER A 235 -29.92 -7.88 16.10
CA SER A 235 -28.70 -7.82 16.91
C SER A 235 -27.43 -7.79 16.06
N THR A 236 -27.31 -8.73 15.11
CA THR A 236 -26.19 -8.86 14.18
C THR A 236 -26.66 -9.29 12.80
N PHE A 237 -25.76 -9.31 11.81
CA PHE A 237 -26.00 -9.88 10.47
C PHE A 237 -24.75 -10.58 9.92
N GLU A 238 -24.95 -11.41 8.90
CA GLU A 238 -23.93 -12.27 8.29
C GLU A 238 -22.84 -11.48 7.53
N ASP A 239 -21.67 -12.11 7.33
CA ASP A 239 -20.60 -11.55 6.50
C ASP A 239 -20.92 -11.71 4.99
N GLU A 240 -20.77 -10.64 4.20
CA GLU A 240 -20.90 -10.69 2.74
C GLU A 240 -19.55 -11.05 2.10
N LEU A 241 -19.25 -12.35 2.03
CA LEU A 241 -18.00 -12.91 1.50
C LEU A 241 -18.17 -13.54 0.10
N PRO A 242 -17.12 -13.56 -0.75
CA PRO A 242 -15.77 -13.01 -0.51
C PRO A 242 -15.75 -11.48 -0.55
N SER A 243 -15.09 -10.87 0.44
CA SER A 243 -14.90 -9.42 0.52
C SER A 243 -13.56 -9.01 -0.11
N HIS A 244 -13.38 -7.70 -0.31
CA HIS A 244 -12.12 -7.13 -0.78
C HIS A 244 -11.03 -7.24 0.30
N LYS A 245 -9.77 -7.35 -0.12
CA LYS A 245 -8.62 -7.27 0.79
C LYS A 245 -8.42 -5.84 1.31
N HIS A 246 -7.79 -5.72 2.48
CA HIS A 246 -7.44 -4.44 3.09
C HIS A 246 -6.08 -3.95 2.56
N SER A 247 -6.00 -3.78 1.25
CA SER A 247 -4.76 -3.58 0.50
C SER A 247 -4.33 -2.12 0.30
N VAL A 248 -5.14 -1.15 0.74
CA VAL A 248 -4.79 0.28 0.74
C VAL A 248 -5.33 1.01 1.99
N PRO A 249 -4.72 2.14 2.38
CA PRO A 249 -5.29 3.04 3.37
C PRO A 249 -6.63 3.63 2.91
N GLY A 250 -7.50 3.94 3.88
CA GLY A 250 -8.78 4.60 3.65
C GLY A 250 -9.92 3.65 3.33
N LEU A 251 -9.74 2.34 3.43
CA LEU A 251 -10.83 1.38 3.26
C LEU A 251 -11.74 1.40 4.49
N LEU A 252 -13.05 1.37 4.23
CA LEU A 252 -14.12 1.30 5.22
C LEU A 252 -14.58 -0.15 5.35
N SER A 253 -14.54 -0.66 6.58
CA SER A 253 -14.79 -2.08 6.86
C SER A 253 -15.53 -2.29 8.18
N MET A 254 -16.29 -3.39 8.27
CA MET A 254 -17.11 -3.70 9.43
C MET A 254 -16.26 -4.21 10.59
N ALA A 255 -16.46 -3.64 11.78
CA ALA A 255 -15.97 -4.26 13.00
C ALA A 255 -16.96 -5.35 13.45
N ASN A 256 -16.43 -6.49 13.90
CA ASN A 256 -17.20 -7.62 14.38
C ASN A 256 -16.53 -8.28 15.60
N ARG A 257 -17.21 -9.27 16.19
CA ARG A 257 -16.74 -10.09 17.32
C ARG A 257 -16.54 -11.55 16.90
N GLY A 258 -16.13 -11.77 15.65
CA GLY A 258 -16.07 -13.08 15.00
C GLY A 258 -17.05 -13.21 13.83
N PRO A 259 -17.05 -14.37 13.16
CA PRO A 259 -17.83 -14.58 11.94
C PRO A 259 -19.32 -14.29 12.14
N ASN A 260 -19.94 -13.60 11.17
CA ASN A 260 -21.37 -13.29 11.12
C ASN A 260 -21.90 -12.47 12.31
N THR A 261 -21.06 -11.61 12.89
CA THR A 261 -21.44 -10.74 14.02
C THR A 261 -21.38 -9.25 13.69
N ASN A 262 -21.63 -8.89 12.42
CA ASN A 262 -21.65 -7.50 11.99
C ASN A 262 -22.81 -6.75 12.66
N GLY A 263 -22.58 -5.51 13.06
CA GLY A 263 -23.60 -4.63 13.63
C GLY A 263 -23.45 -3.20 13.12
N SER A 264 -23.21 -2.23 14.00
CA SER A 264 -23.09 -0.81 13.62
C SER A 264 -21.65 -0.32 13.66
N GLN A 265 -20.74 -1.05 14.30
CA GLN A 265 -19.36 -0.63 14.41
C GLN A 265 -18.60 -0.82 13.10
N PHE A 266 -17.76 0.15 12.78
CA PHE A 266 -16.93 0.17 11.57
C PHE A 266 -15.54 0.72 11.89
N PHE A 267 -14.60 0.51 10.99
CA PHE A 267 -13.29 1.15 11.03
C PHE A 267 -12.84 1.64 9.66
N LEU A 268 -11.96 2.64 9.68
CA LEU A 268 -11.24 3.14 8.52
C LEU A 268 -9.76 2.77 8.65
N THR A 269 -9.21 2.09 7.64
CA THR A 269 -7.80 1.72 7.63
C THR A 269 -6.92 2.95 7.42
N THR A 270 -5.75 2.95 8.06
CA THR A 270 -4.73 4.00 7.89
C THR A 270 -3.44 3.43 7.28
N VAL A 271 -3.31 2.11 7.24
CA VAL A 271 -2.25 1.37 6.55
C VAL A 271 -2.88 0.15 5.87
N LEU A 272 -2.06 -0.67 5.22
CA LEU A 272 -2.48 -1.99 4.75
C LEU A 272 -2.69 -2.91 5.96
N THR A 273 -3.77 -3.69 5.98
CA THR A 273 -4.10 -4.57 7.10
C THR A 273 -4.47 -5.99 6.66
N PRO A 274 -3.58 -6.72 5.96
CA PRO A 274 -3.90 -8.01 5.34
C PRO A 274 -4.31 -9.10 6.35
N TRP A 275 -3.93 -8.98 7.62
CA TRP A 275 -4.34 -9.90 8.68
C TRP A 275 -5.85 -9.87 8.99
N LEU A 276 -6.57 -8.86 8.48
CA LEU A 276 -8.03 -8.71 8.56
C LEU A 276 -8.78 -9.33 7.36
N ASP A 277 -8.06 -9.76 6.32
CA ASP A 277 -8.65 -10.27 5.09
C ASP A 277 -9.45 -11.55 5.36
N GLY A 278 -10.62 -11.65 4.74
CA GLY A 278 -11.58 -12.74 4.96
C GLY A 278 -12.24 -12.77 6.34
N LYS A 279 -11.91 -11.83 7.24
CA LYS A 279 -12.48 -11.73 8.59
C LYS A 279 -13.39 -10.52 8.79
N HIS A 280 -13.17 -9.47 7.99
CA HIS A 280 -13.94 -8.23 8.05
C HIS A 280 -14.42 -7.86 6.65
N VAL A 281 -15.67 -7.39 6.55
CA VAL A 281 -16.28 -7.02 5.28
C VAL A 281 -15.89 -5.58 4.93
N VAL A 282 -15.08 -5.41 3.88
CA VAL A 282 -14.83 -4.12 3.24
C VAL A 282 -16.06 -3.74 2.41
N PHE A 283 -16.61 -2.55 2.65
CA PHE A 283 -17.85 -2.10 2.01
C PHE A 283 -17.81 -0.63 1.54
N GLY A 284 -16.67 0.04 1.68
CA GLY A 284 -16.49 1.40 1.16
C GLY A 284 -15.05 1.88 1.23
N LYS A 285 -14.84 3.16 0.88
CA LYS A 285 -13.53 3.84 0.94
C LYS A 285 -13.70 5.35 1.12
N VAL A 286 -12.70 6.01 1.70
CA VAL A 286 -12.55 7.47 1.70
C VAL A 286 -12.25 7.98 0.28
N LEU A 287 -13.02 8.96 -0.19
CA LEU A 287 -13.05 9.33 -1.61
C LEU A 287 -11.95 10.27 -2.07
N ASP A 288 -11.39 11.09 -1.18
CA ASP A 288 -10.47 12.15 -1.59
C ASP A 288 -9.34 12.40 -0.57
N PRO A 289 -8.22 13.02 -1.01
CA PRO A 289 -7.09 13.30 -0.13
C PRO A 289 -7.40 14.23 1.05
N ALA A 290 -8.33 15.18 0.91
CA ALA A 290 -8.69 16.08 2.00
C ALA A 290 -9.44 15.32 3.10
N SER A 291 -10.37 14.44 2.72
CA SER A 291 -11.04 13.52 3.64
C SER A 291 -10.04 12.57 4.32
N MET A 292 -9.04 12.06 3.59
CA MET A 292 -7.97 11.25 4.19
C MET A 292 -7.12 12.05 5.18
N ASN A 293 -6.88 13.34 4.95
CA ASN A 293 -6.16 14.19 5.92
C ASN A 293 -6.91 14.27 7.26
N VAL A 294 -8.24 14.34 7.24
CA VAL A 294 -9.07 14.32 8.46
C VAL A 294 -8.90 12.98 9.19
N VAL A 295 -8.94 11.85 8.47
CA VAL A 295 -8.68 10.53 9.04
C VAL A 295 -7.29 10.46 9.69
N ARG A 296 -6.26 11.00 9.03
CA ARG A 296 -4.90 11.09 9.59
C ARG A 296 -4.80 12.02 10.79
N GLU A 297 -5.60 13.07 10.85
CA GLU A 297 -5.64 13.96 12.01
C GLU A 297 -6.25 13.26 13.22
N ILE A 298 -7.32 12.48 13.02
CA ILE A 298 -7.90 11.62 14.05
C ILE A 298 -6.89 10.57 14.52
N GLU A 299 -6.20 9.91 13.59
CA GLU A 299 -5.16 8.91 13.88
C GLU A 299 -4.03 9.46 14.77
N LYS A 300 -3.68 10.74 14.62
CA LYS A 300 -2.62 11.41 15.40
C LYS A 300 -3.05 11.82 16.81
N THR A 301 -4.31 11.63 17.19
CA THR A 301 -4.80 12.01 18.51
C THR A 301 -4.07 11.23 19.61
N LYS A 302 -3.87 11.88 20.77
CA LYS A 302 -3.35 11.19 21.95
C LYS A 302 -4.43 10.26 22.49
N VAL A 303 -4.05 8.99 22.70
CA VAL A 303 -4.93 7.94 23.21
C VAL A 303 -4.44 7.42 24.56
N ASP A 304 -5.38 6.90 25.34
CA ASP A 304 -5.08 6.06 26.50
C ASP A 304 -4.38 4.77 26.06
N ARG A 305 -3.26 4.43 26.73
CA ARG A 305 -2.40 3.31 26.31
C ARG A 305 -3.06 1.94 26.47
N ASN A 306 -4.01 1.79 27.40
CA ASN A 306 -4.61 0.49 27.71
C ASN A 306 -5.82 0.22 26.81
N SER A 307 -6.64 1.25 26.59
CA SER A 307 -7.90 1.16 25.85
C SER A 307 -7.80 1.62 24.39
N ASN A 308 -6.75 2.36 24.03
CA ASN A 308 -6.62 3.07 22.75
C ASN A 308 -7.74 4.10 22.52
N LYS A 309 -8.40 4.56 23.59
CA LYS A 309 -9.45 5.58 23.53
C LYS A 309 -8.82 6.98 23.44
N PRO A 310 -9.24 7.85 22.50
CA PRO A 310 -8.77 9.24 22.45
C PRO A 310 -9.06 10.01 23.74
N PHE A 311 -8.09 10.77 24.24
CA PHE A 311 -8.29 11.65 25.41
C PHE A 311 -9.24 12.81 25.10
N LYS A 312 -9.12 13.40 23.91
CA LYS A 312 -10.10 14.33 23.38
C LYS A 312 -11.13 13.53 22.58
N THR A 313 -12.40 13.69 22.91
CA THR A 313 -13.48 13.00 22.20
C THR A 313 -13.44 13.32 20.72
N VAL A 314 -13.34 12.29 19.88
CA VAL A 314 -13.48 12.42 18.43
C VAL A 314 -14.91 12.08 18.07
N LYS A 315 -15.72 13.07 17.68
CA LYS A 315 -17.17 12.93 17.51
C LYS A 315 -17.58 13.20 16.06
N ILE A 316 -18.50 12.37 15.55
CA ILE A 316 -19.23 12.66 14.31
C ILE A 316 -20.35 13.63 14.69
N VAL A 317 -20.16 14.93 14.44
CA VAL A 317 -21.13 15.96 14.84
C VAL A 317 -22.27 16.10 13.84
N ARG A 318 -22.04 15.71 12.58
CA ARG A 318 -23.07 15.65 11.53
C ARG A 318 -22.83 14.47 10.62
N SER A 319 -23.90 13.83 10.17
CA SER A 319 -23.86 12.77 9.16
C SER A 319 -24.87 13.06 8.05
N SER A 320 -24.49 12.83 6.79
CA SER A 320 -25.41 12.94 5.66
C SER A 320 -25.22 11.82 4.65
N VAL A 321 -26.33 11.36 4.07
CA VAL A 321 -26.38 10.29 3.06
C VAL A 321 -26.76 10.88 1.70
N LYS A 322 -26.09 10.43 0.64
CA LYS A 322 -26.50 10.67 -0.75
C LYS A 322 -26.49 9.35 -1.53
N ASN A 323 -27.68 8.88 -1.92
CA ASN A 323 -27.80 7.77 -2.88
C ASN A 323 -27.54 8.31 -4.29
N LEU A 324 -26.65 7.67 -5.07
CA LEU A 324 -26.30 8.15 -6.40
C LEU A 324 -27.22 7.54 -7.44
N ALA A 325 -27.78 8.39 -8.32
CA ALA A 325 -28.46 7.89 -9.51
C ALA A 325 -27.49 7.04 -10.36
N PRO A 326 -27.97 6.08 -11.16
CA PRO A 326 -27.08 5.26 -11.99
C PRO A 326 -26.08 6.06 -12.86
N SER A 327 -26.48 7.25 -13.31
CA SER A 327 -25.62 8.18 -14.08
C SER A 327 -24.58 8.93 -13.25
N GLU A 328 -24.71 8.96 -11.93
CA GLU A 328 -23.79 9.61 -11.00
C GLU A 328 -22.82 8.62 -10.33
N GLN A 329 -23.04 7.31 -10.51
CA GLN A 329 -22.13 6.26 -10.01
C GLN A 329 -20.79 6.33 -10.73
N PHE A 330 -19.72 6.06 -10.01
CA PHE A 330 -18.36 6.08 -10.54
C PHE A 330 -17.52 4.98 -9.89
N THR A 331 -16.43 4.62 -10.56
CA THR A 331 -15.52 3.60 -10.05
C THR A 331 -14.38 4.25 -9.27
N THR A 332 -13.99 3.64 -8.16
CA THR A 332 -12.77 3.99 -7.42
C THR A 332 -11.81 2.82 -7.38
N ASP A 333 -10.52 3.11 -7.39
CA ASP A 333 -9.47 2.15 -7.07
C ASP A 333 -9.59 1.72 -5.60
N ILE A 334 -9.42 0.43 -5.34
CA ILE A 334 -9.48 -0.20 -4.02
C ILE A 334 -8.21 -1.02 -3.70
N GLY A 335 -7.15 -0.91 -4.51
CA GLY A 335 -5.87 -1.60 -4.27
C GLY A 335 -5.79 -2.97 -4.96
N SER A 336 -4.96 -3.87 -4.45
CA SER A 336 -4.92 -5.27 -4.93
C SER A 336 -6.11 -6.10 -4.42
N GLN A 337 -6.61 -7.03 -5.24
CA GLN A 337 -7.55 -8.09 -4.84
C GLN A 337 -6.90 -9.26 -4.16
#